data_AF-A0A7X6TQJ2-F1
#
_entry.id   AF-A0A7X6TQJ2-F1
#
_cell.length_a   1.000
_cell.length_b   1.000
_cell.length_c   1.000
_cell.angle_alpha   90.00
_cell.angle_beta   90.00
_cell.angle_gamma   90.00
#
_symmetry.space_group_name_H-M   'P 1'
#
loop_
_entity.id
_entity.type
_entity.pdbx_description
1 polymer ?
#
loop_
_entity_poly.entity_id
_entity_poly.type
_entity_poly.pdbx_seq_one_letter_code
_entity_poly.pdbx_strand_id
1 'polypeptide(L)'
;ANTSQSVIDVFNELYQALQPEAFKRLFQVILGDNGTEFSNPNAIENDLDGNPRASVFYCDPSAPYQKGAIENNHSILRRIIPKGKSLDGFTQQDITKCMNHVNSYTRMNLGDKTPYQVFSTLYGEDLLKKMNIELIQPDEVTLHPSLLK
;
A
#
# COMPACT_ATOMS: atom_id res chain seq x y z
N ALA A 1 14.46 -11.11 5.83
CA ALA A 1 15.25 -10.16 5.02
C ALA A 1 14.36 -9.65 3.91
N ASN A 2 14.40 -8.36 3.61
CA ASN A 2 13.62 -7.78 2.49
C ASN A 2 14.27 -8.26 1.20
N THR A 3 13.57 -9.12 0.47
CA THR A 3 14.07 -9.73 -0.77
C THR A 3 13.04 -9.58 -1.88
N SER A 4 13.48 -9.75 -3.12
CA SER A 4 12.58 -9.86 -4.26
C SER A 4 11.49 -10.92 -4.05
N GLN A 5 11.82 -12.04 -3.39
CA GLN A 5 10.83 -13.08 -3.06
C GLN A 5 9.73 -12.57 -2.13
N SER A 6 10.07 -11.81 -1.07
CA SER A 6 9.04 -11.29 -0.16
C SER A 6 8.04 -10.35 -0.84
N VAL A 7 8.48 -9.57 -1.85
CA VAL A 7 7.57 -8.73 -2.65
C VAL A 7 6.64 -9.60 -3.50
N ILE A 8 7.19 -10.63 -4.16
CA ILE A 8 6.43 -11.57 -4.98
C ILE A 8 5.36 -12.27 -4.14
N ASP A 9 5.71 -12.73 -2.93
CA ASP A 9 4.81 -13.42 -2.03
C ASP A 9 3.62 -12.52 -1.62
N VAL A 10 3.88 -11.24 -1.31
CA VAL A 10 2.81 -10.27 -1.02
C VAL A 10 1.88 -10.07 -2.23
N PHE A 11 2.41 -9.98 -3.45
CA PHE A 11 1.57 -9.90 -4.65
C PHE A 11 0.75 -11.17 -4.88
N ASN A 12 1.30 -12.34 -4.57
CA ASN A 12 0.57 -13.61 -4.62
C ASN A 12 -0.56 -13.65 -3.59
N GLU A 13 -0.30 -13.25 -2.34
CA GLU A 13 -1.31 -13.17 -1.28
C GLU A 13 -2.44 -12.21 -1.65
N LEU A 14 -2.09 -11.02 -2.18
CA LEU A 14 -3.08 -10.05 -2.65
C LEU A 14 -3.91 -10.59 -3.82
N TYR A 15 -3.28 -11.27 -4.79
CA TYR A 15 -3.98 -11.88 -5.92
C TYR A 15 -4.99 -12.94 -5.46
N GLN A 16 -4.60 -13.78 -4.50
CA GLN A 16 -5.49 -14.79 -3.91
C GLN A 16 -6.62 -14.16 -3.10
N ALA A 17 -6.33 -13.15 -2.26
CA ALA A 17 -7.34 -12.50 -1.43
C ALA A 17 -8.38 -11.73 -2.28
N LEU A 18 -7.92 -11.01 -3.30
CA LEU A 18 -8.78 -10.16 -4.13
C LEU A 18 -9.52 -10.93 -5.21
N GLN A 19 -8.99 -12.07 -5.64
CA GLN A 19 -9.39 -12.84 -6.83
C GLN A 19 -9.00 -12.13 -8.14
N PRO A 20 -8.84 -12.88 -9.25
CA PRO A 20 -8.23 -12.37 -10.48
C PRO A 20 -8.85 -11.09 -11.03
N GLU A 21 -10.18 -11.04 -11.11
CA GLU A 21 -10.90 -9.89 -11.70
C GLU A 21 -10.69 -8.60 -10.90
N ALA A 22 -10.81 -8.67 -9.57
CA ALA A 22 -10.64 -7.49 -8.73
C ALA A 22 -9.18 -7.05 -8.66
N PHE A 23 -8.24 -8.01 -8.59
CA PHE A 23 -6.82 -7.69 -8.61
C PHE A 23 -6.44 -6.97 -9.91
N LYS A 24 -6.81 -7.52 -11.07
CA LYS A 24 -6.51 -6.91 -12.38
C LYS A 24 -7.13 -5.52 -12.53
N ARG A 25 -8.30 -5.29 -11.95
CA ARG A 25 -8.94 -3.96 -11.92
C ARG A 25 -8.19 -2.96 -11.03
N LEU A 26 -7.63 -3.39 -9.90
CA LEU A 26 -6.96 -2.51 -8.94
C LEU A 26 -5.47 -2.27 -9.27
N PHE A 27 -4.78 -3.31 -9.72
CA PHE A 27 -3.32 -3.36 -9.90
C PHE A 27 -2.93 -3.56 -11.36
N GLN A 28 -3.72 -3.04 -12.30
CA GLN A 28 -3.44 -3.14 -13.74
C GLN A 28 -2.03 -2.67 -14.08
N VAL A 29 -1.60 -1.57 -13.44
CA VAL A 29 -0.29 -0.95 -13.63
C VAL A 29 0.36 -0.77 -12.26
N ILE A 30 1.58 -1.27 -12.13
CA ILE A 30 2.42 -1.13 -10.94
C ILE A 30 3.63 -0.30 -11.32
N LEU A 31 3.83 0.82 -10.64
CA LEU A 31 5.01 1.66 -10.81
C LEU A 31 5.98 1.42 -9.65
N GLY A 32 7.05 0.67 -9.92
CA GLY A 32 8.11 0.37 -8.98
C GLY A 32 9.28 1.35 -9.05
N ASP A 33 10.25 1.12 -8.18
CA ASP A 33 11.57 1.74 -8.26
C ASP A 33 12.63 0.72 -8.66
N ASN A 34 13.83 1.22 -8.98
CA ASN A 34 14.95 0.36 -9.39
C ASN A 34 15.62 -0.35 -8.20
N GLY A 35 14.90 -0.53 -7.08
CA GLY A 35 15.34 -1.30 -5.92
C GLY A 35 15.47 -2.78 -6.24
N THR A 36 16.35 -3.46 -5.52
CA THR A 36 16.62 -4.90 -5.73
C THR A 36 15.42 -5.77 -5.34
N GLU A 37 14.52 -5.26 -4.50
CA GLU A 37 13.27 -5.90 -4.11
C GLU A 37 12.26 -5.98 -5.28
N PHE A 38 12.37 -5.12 -6.29
CA PHE A 38 11.54 -5.16 -7.50
C PHE A 38 12.27 -5.74 -8.71
N SER A 39 13.38 -6.46 -8.51
CA SER A 39 14.24 -6.96 -9.59
C SER A 39 13.65 -8.09 -10.45
N ASN A 40 12.50 -8.67 -10.07
CA ASN A 40 11.84 -9.74 -10.81
C ASN A 40 10.43 -9.34 -11.27
N PRO A 41 10.31 -8.48 -12.30
CA PRO A 41 9.01 -8.04 -12.80
C PRO A 41 8.16 -9.20 -13.33
N ASN A 42 8.76 -10.22 -13.94
CA ASN A 42 8.02 -11.35 -14.51
C ASN A 42 7.18 -12.08 -13.44
N ALA A 43 7.74 -12.29 -12.25
CA ALA A 43 7.03 -12.91 -11.13
C ALA A 43 5.96 -12.00 -10.51
N ILE A 44 6.04 -10.68 -10.70
CA ILE A 44 5.01 -9.73 -10.25
C ILE A 44 3.90 -9.63 -11.31
N GLU A 45 4.26 -9.60 -12.59
CA GLU A 45 3.34 -9.48 -13.72
C GLU A 45 2.49 -10.73 -13.96
N ASN A 46 2.97 -11.90 -13.56
CA ASN A 46 2.28 -13.18 -13.76
C ASN A 46 1.90 -13.83 -12.43
N ASP A 47 0.79 -14.60 -12.42
CA ASP A 47 0.43 -15.46 -11.31
C ASP A 47 1.23 -16.79 -11.32
N LEU A 48 0.97 -17.65 -10.33
CA LEU A 48 1.70 -18.92 -10.15
C LEU A 48 1.51 -19.90 -11.32
N ASP A 49 0.44 -19.75 -12.10
CA ASP A 49 0.14 -20.56 -13.28
C ASP A 49 0.69 -19.92 -14.57
N GLY A 50 1.36 -18.77 -14.47
CA GLY A 50 1.94 -18.04 -15.60
C GLY A 50 0.94 -17.17 -16.34
N ASN A 51 -0.24 -16.89 -15.80
CA ASN A 51 -1.20 -16.00 -16.43
C ASN A 51 -0.88 -14.53 -16.07
N PRO A 52 -1.01 -13.58 -17.02
CA PRO A 52 -0.81 -12.17 -16.75
C PRO A 52 -1.83 -11.65 -15.72
N ARG A 53 -1.34 -10.91 -14.72
CA ARG A 53 -2.12 -10.25 -13.66
C ARG A 53 -1.87 -8.74 -13.52
N ALA A 54 -0.73 -8.23 -13.97
CA ALA A 54 -0.37 -6.81 -13.90
C ALA A 54 0.69 -6.45 -14.95
N SER A 55 0.96 -5.15 -15.12
CA SER A 55 2.09 -4.63 -15.88
C SER A 55 2.98 -3.77 -14.99
N VAL A 56 4.27 -4.10 -14.92
CA VAL A 56 5.25 -3.43 -14.05
C VAL A 56 6.07 -2.44 -14.87
N PHE A 57 6.12 -1.21 -14.39
CA PHE A 57 6.95 -0.14 -14.92
C PHE A 57 7.87 0.38 -13.83
N TYR A 58 8.98 1.01 -14.25
CA TYR A 58 9.96 1.57 -13.33
C TYR A 58 10.11 3.07 -13.57
N CYS A 59 10.32 3.81 -12.49
CA CYS A 59 10.62 5.23 -12.58
C CYS A 59 11.98 5.47 -13.26
N ASP A 60 12.08 6.57 -13.99
CA ASP A 60 13.34 6.99 -14.60
C ASP A 60 14.38 7.30 -13.52
N PRO A 61 15.68 7.01 -13.78
CA PRO A 61 16.76 7.43 -12.91
C PRO A 61 16.70 8.93 -12.62
N SER A 62 16.85 9.31 -11.35
CA SER A 62 16.82 10.72 -10.91
C SER A 62 15.52 11.48 -11.21
N ALA A 63 14.38 10.78 -11.35
CA ALA A 63 13.06 11.40 -11.52
C ALA A 63 12.16 11.27 -10.27
N PRO A 64 12.51 11.89 -9.12
CA PRO A 64 11.73 11.76 -7.88
C PRO A 64 10.30 12.31 -8.01
N TYR A 65 10.05 13.22 -8.96
CA TYR A 65 8.74 13.79 -9.22
C TYR A 65 7.70 12.76 -9.68
N GLN A 66 8.12 11.64 -10.27
CA GLN A 66 7.21 10.56 -10.69
C GLN A 66 6.52 9.86 -9.50
N LYS A 67 6.98 10.13 -8.27
CA LYS A 67 6.48 9.53 -7.02
C LYS A 67 5.92 10.56 -6.03
N GLY A 68 5.58 11.78 -6.46
CA GLY A 68 5.15 12.85 -5.55
C GLY A 68 3.98 12.45 -4.63
N ALA A 69 3.03 11.64 -5.12
CA ALA A 69 1.92 11.13 -4.31
C ALA A 69 2.37 10.10 -3.24
N ILE A 70 3.35 9.26 -3.57
CA ILE A 70 3.93 8.28 -2.65
C ILE A 70 4.67 9.00 -1.51
N GLU A 71 5.46 10.03 -1.82
CA GLU A 71 6.16 10.82 -0.80
C GLU A 71 5.18 11.52 0.16
N ASN A 72 4.07 12.04 -0.35
CA ASN A 72 3.03 12.61 0.50
C ASN A 72 2.44 11.55 1.45
N ASN A 73 2.15 10.34 0.96
CA ASN A 73 1.68 9.23 1.80
C ASN A 73 2.72 8.83 2.86
N HIS A 74 3.99 8.72 2.46
CA HIS A 74 5.08 8.43 3.39
C HIS A 74 5.22 9.51 4.46
N SER A 75 5.03 10.79 4.13
CA SER A 75 5.11 11.87 5.11
C SER A 75 4.09 11.71 6.24
N ILE A 76 2.89 11.21 5.94
CA ILE A 76 1.83 10.96 6.93
C ILE A 76 2.20 9.76 7.80
N LEU A 77 2.63 8.64 7.19
CA LEU A 77 3.12 7.46 7.90
C LEU A 77 4.27 7.81 8.86
N ARG A 78 5.18 8.69 8.43
CA ARG A 78 6.33 9.13 9.22
C ARG A 78 5.97 9.99 10.44
N ARG A 79 4.73 10.48 10.56
CA ARG A 79 4.24 11.09 11.80
C ARG A 79 4.04 10.04 12.90
N ILE A 80 3.67 8.80 12.54
CA ILE A 80 3.50 7.67 13.47
C ILE A 80 4.83 6.94 13.67
N ILE A 81 5.57 6.66 12.59
CA ILE A 81 6.87 5.97 12.64
C ILE A 81 7.97 6.93 12.16
N PRO A 82 8.59 7.71 13.06
CA PRO A 82 9.60 8.72 12.69
C PRO A 82 10.77 8.14 11.91
N LYS A 83 11.45 8.99 11.14
CA LYS A 83 12.71 8.61 10.46
C LYS A 83 13.74 8.13 11.49
N GLY A 84 14.54 7.14 11.10
CA GLY A 84 15.57 6.54 11.97
C GLY A 84 15.07 5.46 12.93
N LYS A 85 13.76 5.25 13.08
CA LYS A 85 13.22 4.07 13.75
C LYS A 85 13.26 2.86 12.81
N SER A 86 13.83 1.75 13.28
CA SER A 86 13.74 0.47 12.57
C SER A 86 12.28 0.00 12.54
N LEU A 87 11.92 -0.68 11.46
CA LEU A 87 10.63 -1.37 11.33
C LEU A 87 10.66 -2.79 11.90
N ASP A 88 11.83 -3.34 12.21
CA ASP A 88 12.00 -4.74 12.63
C ASP A 88 11.24 -5.10 13.92
N GLY A 89 10.94 -4.11 14.76
CA GLY A 89 10.21 -4.30 16.01
C GLY A 89 8.68 -4.26 15.87
N PHE A 90 8.14 -4.02 14.68
CA PHE A 90 6.70 -3.96 14.44
C PHE A 90 6.18 -5.26 13.85
N THR A 91 5.02 -5.67 14.33
CA THR A 91 4.28 -6.81 13.77
C THR A 91 3.41 -6.36 12.61
N GLN A 92 2.91 -7.32 11.82
CA GLN A 92 1.92 -7.01 10.79
C GLN A 92 0.67 -6.33 11.37
N GLN A 93 0.26 -6.68 12.59
CA GLN A 93 -0.89 -6.05 13.26
C GLN A 93 -0.62 -4.56 13.57
N ASP A 94 0.60 -4.22 14.00
CA ASP A 94 1.01 -2.83 14.24
C ASP A 94 0.97 -2.01 12.96
N ILE A 95 1.46 -2.58 11.86
CA ILE A 95 1.45 -1.93 10.55
C ILE A 95 0.03 -1.78 10.02
N THR A 96 -0.82 -2.81 10.13
CA THR A 96 -2.23 -2.73 9.75
C THR A 96 -2.96 -1.65 10.54
N LYS A 97 -2.76 -1.60 11.87
CA LYS A 97 -3.31 -0.54 12.73
C LYS A 97 -2.87 0.84 12.24
N CYS A 98 -1.57 1.02 12.02
CA CYS A 98 -1.01 2.27 11.49
C CYS A 98 -1.67 2.68 10.17
N MET A 99 -1.78 1.75 9.21
CA MET A 99 -2.36 2.01 7.90
C MET A 99 -3.86 2.32 7.97
N ASN A 100 -4.62 1.70 8.87
CA ASN A 100 -6.03 2.04 9.10
C ASN A 100 -6.19 3.50 9.56
N HIS A 101 -5.35 3.98 10.48
CA HIS A 101 -5.35 5.40 10.89
C HIS A 101 -4.93 6.34 9.74
N VAL A 102 -3.89 5.98 8.97
CA VAL A 102 -3.42 6.78 7.82
C VAL A 102 -4.46 6.87 6.70
N ASN A 103 -5.20 5.78 6.46
CA ASN A 103 -6.24 5.70 5.42
C ASN A 103 -7.58 6.28 5.87
N SER A 104 -7.76 6.49 7.19
CA SER A 104 -8.92 7.16 7.78
C SER A 104 -8.70 8.65 8.04
N TYR A 105 -7.49 9.15 7.79
CA TYR A 105 -7.19 10.57 7.92
C TYR A 105 -7.71 11.37 6.71
N THR A 106 -8.50 12.41 7.00
CA THR A 106 -9.04 13.34 6.00
C THR A 106 -7.94 14.13 5.31
N ARG A 107 -8.05 14.30 3.99
CA ARG A 107 -7.04 15.02 3.20
C ARG A 107 -7.69 16.07 2.31
N MET A 108 -7.17 17.28 2.38
CA MET A 108 -7.65 18.41 1.58
C MET A 108 -7.52 18.14 0.07
N ASN A 109 -6.44 17.49 -0.37
CA ASN A 109 -6.24 17.12 -1.78
C ASN A 109 -7.19 16.03 -2.30
N LEU A 110 -7.98 15.41 -1.42
CA LEU A 110 -9.06 14.48 -1.76
C LEU A 110 -10.45 15.11 -1.60
N GLY A 111 -10.54 16.45 -1.47
CA GLY A 111 -11.80 17.16 -1.26
C GLY A 111 -12.39 16.87 0.12
N ASP A 112 -11.55 16.92 1.15
CA ASP A 112 -11.90 16.65 2.55
C ASP A 112 -12.52 15.28 2.79
N LYS A 113 -12.09 14.29 1.99
CA LYS A 113 -12.39 12.88 2.16
C LYS A 113 -11.17 12.11 2.64
N THR A 114 -11.41 10.94 3.21
CA THR A 114 -10.35 9.99 3.56
C THR A 114 -10.01 9.10 2.35
N PRO A 115 -8.77 8.58 2.24
CA PRO A 115 -8.44 7.55 1.25
C PRO A 115 -9.41 6.37 1.27
N TYR A 116 -9.83 5.93 2.46
CA TYR A 116 -10.83 4.89 2.63
C TYR A 116 -12.15 5.23 1.92
N GLN A 117 -12.70 6.42 2.17
CA GLN A 117 -13.96 6.86 1.55
C GLN A 117 -13.86 6.98 0.03
N VAL A 118 -12.76 7.55 -0.47
CA VAL A 118 -12.52 7.67 -1.90
C VAL A 118 -12.44 6.29 -2.55
N PHE A 119 -11.70 5.36 -1.96
CA PHE A 119 -11.59 4.00 -2.47
C PHE A 119 -12.93 3.27 -2.45
N SER A 120 -13.64 3.31 -1.31
CA SER A 120 -14.96 2.68 -1.16
C SER A 120 -15.96 3.19 -2.20
N THR A 121 -15.93 4.49 -2.51
CA THR A 121 -16.79 5.09 -3.54
C THR A 121 -16.49 4.54 -4.95
N LEU A 122 -15.21 4.29 -5.28
CA LEU A 122 -14.79 3.89 -6.62
C LEU A 122 -14.86 2.37 -6.85
N TYR A 123 -14.60 1.58 -5.81
CA TYR A 123 -14.36 0.14 -5.93
C TYR A 123 -15.20 -0.72 -4.97
N GLY A 124 -15.90 -0.09 -4.02
CA GLY A 124 -16.68 -0.79 -2.99
C GLY A 124 -15.86 -1.13 -1.75
N GLU A 125 -16.57 -1.26 -0.63
CA GLU A 125 -15.98 -1.52 0.69
C GLU A 125 -15.49 -2.97 0.86
N ASP A 126 -16.08 -3.92 0.13
CA ASP A 126 -15.75 -5.34 0.25
C ASP A 126 -14.27 -5.62 -0.10
N LEU A 127 -13.71 -4.86 -1.05
CA LEU A 127 -12.30 -4.99 -1.42
C LEU A 127 -11.38 -4.45 -0.33
N LEU A 128 -11.78 -3.40 0.41
CA LEU A 128 -11.03 -2.92 1.57
C LEU A 128 -11.01 -3.98 2.68
N LYS A 129 -12.15 -4.62 2.95
CA LYS A 129 -12.27 -5.71 3.93
C LYS A 129 -11.38 -6.90 3.57
N LYS A 130 -11.34 -7.29 2.28
CA LYS A 130 -10.43 -8.35 1.79
C LYS A 130 -8.94 -8.02 1.99
N MET A 131 -8.58 -6.74 2.04
CA MET A 131 -7.22 -6.27 2.33
C MET A 131 -6.99 -5.96 3.81
N ASN A 132 -7.92 -6.33 4.70
CA ASN A 132 -7.89 -6.04 6.13
C ASN A 132 -7.80 -4.54 6.46
N ILE A 133 -8.43 -3.70 5.65
CA ILE A 133 -8.48 -2.24 5.86
C ILE A 133 -9.82 -1.87 6.49
N GLU A 134 -9.74 -1.16 7.61
CA GLU A 134 -10.89 -0.71 8.38
C GLU A 134 -10.91 0.81 8.49
N LEU A 135 -12.12 1.38 8.55
CA LEU A 135 -12.32 2.80 8.79
C LEU A 135 -12.27 3.07 10.30
N ILE A 136 -11.39 3.99 10.69
CA ILE A 136 -11.32 4.54 12.03
C ILE A 136 -12.21 5.79 12.10
N GLN A 137 -12.98 5.94 13.18
CA GLN A 137 -13.82 7.11 13.35
C GLN A 137 -12.97 8.39 13.45
N PRO A 138 -13.42 9.54 12.92
CA PRO A 138 -12.60 10.75 12.84
C PRO A 138 -11.99 11.21 14.17
N ASP A 139 -12.70 11.01 15.28
CA ASP A 139 -12.28 11.35 16.64
C ASP A 139 -11.25 10.36 17.24
N GLU A 140 -11.14 9.17 16.66
CA GLU A 140 -10.19 8.14 17.07
C GLU A 140 -8.90 8.12 16.21
N VAL A 141 -8.87 8.88 15.12
CA VAL A 141 -7.71 8.92 14.22
C VAL A 141 -6.48 9.52 14.92
N THR A 142 -5.43 8.71 15.09
CA THR A 142 -4.16 9.14 15.69
C THR A 142 -3.02 9.01 14.69
N LEU A 143 -2.37 10.13 14.36
CA LEU A 143 -1.18 10.19 13.50
C LEU A 143 0.11 10.48 14.28
N HIS A 144 0.19 10.06 15.54
CA HIS A 144 1.29 10.35 16.46
C HIS A 144 1.98 9.05 16.89
N PRO A 145 3.27 9.06 17.28
CA PRO A 145 3.98 7.84 17.66
C PRO A 145 3.41 7.11 18.88
N SER A 146 2.52 7.74 19.64
CA SER A 146 1.77 7.09 20.74
C SER A 146 0.82 6.00 20.27
N LEU A 147 0.50 5.92 18.97
CA LEU A 147 -0.38 4.88 18.43
C LEU A 147 0.16 3.46 18.62
N LEU A 148 1.49 3.33 18.57
CA LEU A 148 2.24 2.07 18.60
C LEU A 148 3.05 1.91 19.90
N LYS A 149 2.64 2.60 20.97
CA LYS A 149 3.24 2.48 22.31
C LYS A 149 2.37 1.66 23.23
#